data_AF-A0A1C4T9F1-F1
#
_entry.id   AF-A0A1C4T9F1-F1
#
_cell.length_a   1.000
_cell.length_b   1.000
_cell.length_c   1.000
_cell.angle_alpha   90.00
_cell.angle_beta   90.00
_cell.angle_gamma   90.00
#
_symmetry.space_group_name_H-M   'P 1'
#
loop_
_entity.id
_entity.type
_entity.pdbx_description
1 polymer ?
#
loop_
_entity_poly.entity_id
_entity_poly.type
_entity_poly.pdbx_seq_one_letter_code
_entity_poly.pdbx_strand_id
1 'polypeptide(L)' 'MSPTSSARTPRTIPVDENLVDYGLDSVRLMSLAAAWRRDHGIEVAFADLAEKPALEAWAPLLGVTG' A
#
# COMPACT_ATOMS: atom_id res chain seq x y z
N MET A 1 -22.48 -31.30 3.42
CA MET A 1 -21.74 -30.26 4.16
C MET A 1 -20.27 -30.45 3.85
N SER A 2 -19.65 -29.51 3.13
CA SER A 2 -18.20 -29.52 2.89
C SER A 2 -17.67 -28.12 3.23
N PRO A 3 -16.90 -27.93 4.31
CA PRO A 3 -16.27 -26.67 4.58
C PRO A 3 -14.91 -26.66 3.88
N THR A 4 -14.88 -26.45 2.57
CA THR A 4 -13.62 -26.03 1.93
C THR A 4 -13.49 -24.53 2.13
N SER A 5 -13.17 -24.14 3.37
CA SER A 5 -12.55 -22.85 3.62
C SER A 5 -11.18 -22.92 2.97
N SER A 6 -11.09 -22.48 1.72
CA SER A 6 -9.81 -22.19 1.08
C SER A 6 -9.12 -21.12 1.91
N ALA A 7 -8.36 -21.53 2.92
CA ALA A 7 -7.48 -20.66 3.66
C ALA A 7 -6.53 -20.05 2.63
N ARG A 8 -6.84 -18.82 2.19
CA ARG A 8 -6.02 -18.08 1.25
C ARG A 8 -4.71 -17.82 1.99
N THR A 9 -3.67 -18.59 1.68
CA THR A 9 -2.34 -18.40 2.25
C THR A 9 -1.94 -16.94 2.02
N PRO A 10 -1.52 -16.20 3.05
CA PRO A 10 -1.03 -14.84 2.86
C PRO A 10 0.15 -14.91 1.91
N ARG A 11 0.03 -14.23 0.76
CA ARG A 11 1.11 -14.15 -0.20
C ARG A 11 2.00 -12.99 0.24
N THR A 12 3.28 -13.28 0.50
CA THR A 12 4.28 -12.23 0.72
C THR A 12 4.42 -11.43 -0.57
N ILE A 13 4.32 -10.11 -0.47
CA ILE A 13 4.54 -9.17 -1.56
C ILE A 13 5.92 -8.53 -1.30
N PRO A 14 6.88 -8.63 -2.24
CA PRO A 14 8.13 -7.88 -2.16
C PRO A 14 7.89 -6.37 -2.02
N VAL A 15 8.82 -5.65 -1.41
CA VAL A 15 8.65 -4.22 -1.08
C VAL A 15 8.86 -3.30 -2.29
N ASP A 16 9.61 -3.78 -3.28
CA ASP A 16 9.94 -3.10 -4.54
C ASP A 16 8.89 -3.32 -5.64
N GLU A 17 7.94 -4.21 -5.40
CA GLU A 17 6.91 -4.59 -6.37
C GLU A 17 5.82 -3.54 -6.53
N ASN A 18 5.27 -3.50 -7.74
CA ASN A 18 4.15 -2.63 -8.07
C ASN A 18 2.86 -3.18 -7.45
N LEU A 19 2.36 -2.50 -6.43
CA LEU A 19 1.17 -2.92 -5.69
C LEU A 19 -0.13 -2.90 -6.51
N VAL A 20 -0.16 -2.19 -7.65
CA VAL A 20 -1.33 -2.21 -8.56
C VAL A 20 -1.52 -3.59 -9.16
N ASP A 21 -0.43 -4.30 -9.47
CA ASP A 21 -0.46 -5.69 -9.95
C ASP A 21 -1.01 -6.66 -8.89
N TYR A 22 -1.04 -6.22 -7.63
CA TYR A 22 -1.59 -6.93 -6.48
C TYR A 22 -2.98 -6.43 -6.05
N GLY A 23 -3.61 -5.57 -6.85
CA GLY A 23 -4.98 -5.09 -6.62
C GLY A 23 -5.08 -3.81 -5.79
N LEU A 24 -3.98 -3.07 -5.63
CA LEU A 24 -4.05 -1.70 -5.16
C LEU A 24 -4.69 -0.82 -6.24
N ASP A 25 -5.73 -0.09 -5.86
CA ASP A 25 -6.47 0.80 -6.76
C ASP A 25 -6.42 2.25 -6.27
N SER A 26 -6.90 3.18 -7.09
CA SER A 26 -6.88 4.62 -6.80
C SER A 26 -7.65 5.00 -5.53
N VAL A 27 -8.74 4.30 -5.21
CA VAL A 27 -9.54 4.57 -4.01
C VAL A 27 -8.78 4.15 -2.77
N ARG A 28 -8.11 3.00 -2.81
CA ARG A 28 -7.24 2.53 -1.73
C ARG A 28 -6.04 3.45 -1.52
N LEU A 29 -5.43 3.94 -2.60
CA LEU A 29 -4.35 4.94 -2.51
C LEU A 29 -4.80 6.22 -1.80
N MET A 30 -5.95 6.77 -2.19
CA MET A 30 -6.53 7.94 -1.53
C MET A 30 -6.83 7.68 -0.05
N SER A 31 -7.33 6.49 0.26
CA SER A 31 -7.62 6.08 1.64
C SER A 31 -6.35 5.97 2.48
N LEU A 32 -5.26 5.43 1.93
CA LEU A 32 -3.94 5.36 2.59
C LEU A 32 -3.37 6.75 2.87
N ALA A 33 -3.36 7.63 1.87
CA ALA A 33 -2.89 9.01 2.03
C ALA A 33 -3.70 9.76 3.10
N ALA A 34 -5.03 9.60 3.09
CA ALA A 34 -5.89 10.18 4.11
C ALA A 34 -5.63 9.60 5.51
N ALA A 35 -5.42 8.28 5.62
CA ALA A 35 -5.11 7.62 6.88
C ALA A 35 -3.77 8.09 7.46
N TRP A 36 -2.71 8.16 6.65
CA TRP A 36 -1.41 8.66 7.11
C TRP A 36 -1.46 10.12 7.56
N ARG A 37 -2.21 10.96 6.85
CA ARG A 37 -2.43 12.35 7.27
C ARG A 37 -3.15 12.42 8.61
N ARG A 38 -4.21 11.63 8.79
CA ARG A 38 -5.04 11.63 10.00
C ARG A 38 -4.30 11.07 11.21
N ASP A 39 -3.64 9.93 11.04
CA ASP A 39 -3.13 9.12 12.15
C ASP A 39 -1.67 9.46 12.48
N HIS A 40 -0.91 9.96 11.50
CA HIS A 40 0.52 10.27 11.63
C HIS A 40 0.91 11.71 11.27
N GLY A 41 -0.03 12.53 10.77
CA GLY A 41 0.26 13.90 10.33
C GLY A 41 1.12 13.98 9.07
N ILE A 42 1.29 12.87 8.34
CA ILE A 42 2.12 12.80 7.13
C ILE A 42 1.28 13.25 5.93
N GLU A 43 1.69 14.33 5.28
CA GLU A 43 1.09 14.77 4.02
C GLU A 43 1.88 14.21 2.84
N VAL A 44 1.26 13.29 2.10
CA VAL A 44 1.81 12.71 0.87
C VAL A 44 0.80 12.91 -0.26
N ALA A 45 1.26 13.36 -1.43
CA ALA A 45 0.37 13.57 -2.55
C ALA A 45 0.06 12.23 -3.25
N PHE A 46 -1.18 12.08 -3.71
CA PHE A 46 -1.56 10.93 -4.51
C PHE A 46 -0.67 10.73 -5.74
N ALA A 47 -0.27 11.82 -6.41
CA ALA A 47 0.58 11.76 -7.58
C ALA A 47 1.93 11.09 -7.27
N ASP A 48 2.54 11.41 -6.12
CA ASP A 48 3.80 10.81 -5.69
C ASP A 48 3.64 9.30 -5.41
N LEU A 49 2.52 8.91 -4.80
CA LEU A 49 2.23 7.50 -4.55
C LEU A 49 1.94 6.71 -5.84
N ALA A 50 1.23 7.34 -6.77
CA ALA A 50 0.81 6.73 -8.03
C ALA A 50 1.95 6.63 -9.05
N GLU A 51 2.97 7.50 -8.97
CA GLU A 51 4.14 7.43 -9.84
C GLU A 51 4.91 6.12 -9.65
N LYS A 52 5.12 5.72 -8.38
CA LYS A 52 5.79 4.47 -8.02
C LYS A 52 5.04 3.80 -6.88
N PRO A 53 4.03 2.95 -7.17
CA PRO A 53 3.19 2.32 -6.16
C PRO A 53 3.87 1.11 -5.49
N ALA A 54 5.03 1.35 -4.89
CA ALA A 54 5.86 0.34 -4.22
C ALA A 54 6.22 0.83 -2.81
N LEU A 55 6.28 -0.10 -1.84
CA LEU A 55 6.55 0.24 -0.44
C LEU A 55 7.94 0.87 -0.26
N GLU A 56 8.95 0.35 -0.96
CA GLU A 56 10.32 0.87 -0.92
C GLU A 56 10.40 2.32 -1.46
N ALA A 57 9.62 2.64 -2.50
CA ALA A 57 9.57 4.00 -3.05
C ALA A 57 8.82 4.98 -2.13
N TRP A 58 7.83 4.49 -1.37
CA TRP A 58 7.06 5.32 -0.45
C TRP A 58 7.75 5.56 0.89
N ALA A 59 8.56 4.62 1.37
CA ALA A 59 9.29 4.75 2.63
C ALA A 59 9.94 6.14 2.84
N PRO A 60 10.73 6.68 1.90
CA PRO A 60 11.32 8.02 2.06
C PRO A 60 10.28 9.15 2.07
N LEU A 61 9.18 9.04 1.30
CA LEU A 61 8.09 10.03 1.30
C LEU A 61 7.40 10.11 2.66
N LEU A 62 7.34 8.97 3.34
CA LEU A 62 6.72 8.83 4.67
C LEU A 62 7.71 9.14 5.81
N GLY A 63 8.95 9.52 5.50
CA GLY A 63 10.01 9.75 6.49
C GLY A 63 10.50 8.47 7.18
N VAL A 64 10.16 7.30 6.63
CA VAL A 64 10.67 6.01 7.10
C VAL A 64 12.05 5.82 6.48
N THR A 65 13.07 6.23 7.24
CA THR A 65 14.47 5.92 6.92
C THR A 65 14.88 4.73 7.77
N GLY A 66 15.42 3.68 7.14
CA GLY A 66 15.97 2.52 7.84
C GLY A 66 17.20 2.86 8.67
#